data_AF-A0A5K1D3I4-F1
#
_entry.id   AF-A0A5K1D3I4-F1
#
_cell.length_a   1.000
_cell.length_b   1.000
_cell.length_c   1.000
_cell.angle_alpha   90.00
_cell.angle_beta   90.00
_cell.angle_gamma   90.00
#
_symmetry.space_group_name_H-M   'P 1'
#
loop_
_entity.id
_entity.type
_entity.pdbx_description
1 polymer ?
#
loop_
_entity_poly.entity_id
_entity_poly.type
_entity_poly.pdbx_seq_one_letter_code
_entity_poly.pdbx_strand_id
1 'polypeptide(L)' 'IKKQEKLGRGQVTPIQVAFIVDRYLIDNNFMQTLSAFRSEASAFLSKSKTKE' A
#
# COMPACT_ATOMS: atom_id res chain seq x y z
N ILE A 1 -9.99 -19.21 -23.15
CA ILE A 1 -10.78 -18.91 -21.93
C ILE A 1 -10.01 -17.89 -21.10
N LYS A 2 -10.46 -16.62 -21.04
CA LYS A 2 -9.80 -15.61 -20.18
C LYS A 2 -10.08 -16.00 -18.73
N LYS A 3 -9.03 -16.40 -18.00
CA LYS A 3 -9.08 -16.68 -16.57
C LYS A 3 -9.40 -15.35 -15.89
N GLN A 4 -10.63 -15.15 -15.43
CA GLN A 4 -10.95 -14.04 -14.54
C GLN A 4 -10.07 -14.18 -13.30
N GLU A 5 -9.01 -13.37 -13.23
CA GLU A 5 -8.22 -13.23 -12.03
C GLU A 5 -9.16 -12.84 -10.90
N LYS A 6 -9.23 -13.69 -9.87
CA LYS A 6 -10.07 -13.49 -8.70
C LYS A 6 -9.47 -12.37 -7.84
N LEU A 7 -9.42 -11.15 -8.36
CA LEU A 7 -9.07 -9.97 -7.59
C LEU A 7 -10.20 -9.68 -6.60
N GLY A 8 -9.88 -9.49 -5.31
CA GLY A 8 -10.78 -8.85 -4.35
C GLY A 8 -11.83 -9.72 -3.63
N ARG A 9 -11.53 -10.98 -3.28
CA ARG A 9 -12.40 -11.79 -2.38
C ARG A 9 -11.90 -11.94 -0.94
N GLY A 10 -10.73 -11.36 -0.62
CA GLY A 10 -10.15 -11.38 0.72
C GLY A 10 -10.50 -10.12 1.51
N GLN A 11 -10.52 -10.23 2.84
CA GLN A 11 -10.65 -9.09 3.73
C GLN A 11 -9.49 -8.11 3.47
N VAL A 12 -9.82 -6.84 3.27
CA VAL A 12 -8.82 -5.78 3.10
C VAL A 12 -8.04 -5.65 4.41
N THR A 13 -6.73 -5.83 4.32
CA THR A 13 -5.84 -5.72 5.49
C THR A 13 -5.28 -4.30 5.61
N PRO A 14 -4.94 -3.84 6.83
CA PRO A 14 -4.28 -2.53 7.02
C PRO A 14 -3.01 -2.35 6.18
N ILE A 15 -2.27 -3.43 5.89
CA ILE A 15 -1.08 -3.41 5.02
C ILE A 15 -1.45 -3.04 3.58
N GLN A 16 -2.54 -3.60 3.05
CA GLN A 16 -3.01 -3.28 1.69
C GLN A 16 -3.47 -1.83 1.59
N VAL A 17 -4.18 -1.33 2.61
CA VAL A 17 -4.58 0.08 2.68
C VAL A 17 -3.33 0.97 2.72
N ALA A 18 -2.37 0.65 3.58
CA ALA A 18 -1.15 1.43 3.71
C ALA A 18 -0.37 1.50 2.40
N PHE A 19 -0.27 0.37 1.68
CA PHE A 19 0.38 0.32 0.39
C PHE A 19 -0.32 1.18 -0.68
N ILE A 20 -1.65 1.11 -0.77
CA ILE A 20 -2.43 1.89 -1.74
C ILE A 20 -2.32 3.39 -1.45
N VAL A 21 -2.42 3.79 -0.18
CA VAL A 21 -2.31 5.19 0.22
C VAL A 21 -0.89 5.72 -0.03
N ASP A 22 0.16 4.97 0.32
CA ASP A 22 1.55 5.36 0.01
C ASP A 22 1.72 5.64 -1.49
N ARG A 23 1.18 4.75 -2.33
CA ARG A 23 1.25 4.87 -3.78
C ARG A 23 0.46 6.07 -4.32
N TYR A 24 -0.73 6.29 -3.80
CA TYR A 24 -1.54 7.46 -4.17
C TYR A 24 -0.84 8.77 -3.83
N LEU A 25 -0.25 8.87 -2.63
CA LEU A 25 0.41 10.09 -2.18
C LEU A 25 1.67 10.40 -3.00
N ILE A 26 2.49 9.41 -3.34
CA ILE A 26 3.68 9.62 -4.18
C ILE A 26 3.31 9.96 -5.63
N ASP A 27 2.33 9.25 -6.22
CA ASP A 27 1.94 9.45 -7.63
C ASP A 27 1.27 10.83 -7.86
N ASN A 28 0.65 11.41 -6.82
CA ASN A 28 0.02 12.73 -6.87
C ASN A 28 0.89 13.85 -6.27
N ASN A 29 2.15 13.57 -6.00
CA ASN A 29 3.12 14.55 -5.50
C ASN A 29 2.80 15.17 -4.11
N PHE A 30 2.03 14.47 -3.27
CA PHE A 30 1.67 14.92 -1.91
C PHE A 30 2.78 14.62 -0.88
N MET A 31 3.96 15.19 -1.10
CA MET A 31 5.19 14.81 -0.37
C MET A 31 5.13 15.04 1.14
N GLN A 32 4.51 16.13 1.60
CA GLN A 32 4.37 16.41 3.04
C GLN A 32 3.46 15.37 3.73
N THR A 33 2.32 15.07 3.13
CA THR A 33 1.39 14.04 3.61
C THR A 33 2.01 12.65 3.53
N LEU A 34 2.76 12.34 2.47
CA LEU A 34 3.49 11.07 2.31
C LEU A 34 4.48 10.87 3.47
N SER A 35 5.23 11.90 3.84
CA SER A 35 6.19 11.81 4.95
C SER A 35 5.51 11.54 6.29
N ALA A 36 4.43 12.26 6.59
CA ALA A 36 3.66 12.05 7.83
C ALA A 36 3.05 10.64 7.86
N PHE A 37 2.42 10.25 6.75
CA PHE A 37 1.80 8.95 6.59
C PHE A 37 2.79 7.79 6.77
N ARG A 38 4.00 7.88 6.19
CA ARG A 38 5.04 6.86 6.34
C ARG A 38 5.52 6.70 7.78
N SER A 39 5.56 7.79 8.55
CA SER A 39 5.91 7.75 9.98
C SER A 39 4.83 7.01 10.78
N GLU A 40 3.56 7.38 10.58
CA GLU A 40 2.40 6.81 11.27
C GLU A 40 2.16 5.34 10.89
N ALA A 41 2.31 5.00 9.61
CA ALA A 41 2.07 3.67 9.06
C ALA A 41 3.34 2.81 8.98
N SER A 42 4.44 3.22 9.61
CA SER A 42 5.74 2.56 9.54
C SER A 42 5.69 1.06 9.89
N ALA A 43 4.85 0.67 10.85
CA ALA A 43 4.63 -0.73 11.23
C ALA A 43 4.03 -1.61 10.11
N PHE A 44 3.29 -1.00 9.18
CA PHE A 44 2.64 -1.68 8.05
C PHE A 44 3.50 -1.63 6.78
N LEU A 45 4.28 -0.58 6.60
CA LEU A 45 5.16 -0.39 5.43
C LEU A 45 6.55 -1.05 5.59
N SER A 46 7.06 -1.19 6.82
CA SER A 46 8.39 -1.76 7.11
C SER A 46 8.54 -3.24 6.74
N LYS A 47 7.41 -3.97 6.64
CA LYS A 47 7.40 -5.42 6.34
C LYS A 47 7.43 -5.73 4.84
N SER A 48 7.39 -4.74 3.95
CA SER A 48 7.50 -4.93 2.50
C SER A 48 8.95 -4.99 2.00
N LYS A 49 9.89 -5.45 2.84
CA LYS A 49 11.18 -5.92 2.31
C LYS A 49 10.91 -7.16 1.46
N THR A 50 10.81 -6.94 0.16
CA THR A 50 10.92 -7.93 -0.90
C THR A 50 12.00 -8.94 -0.51
N LYS A 51 11.63 -10.23 -0.37
CA LYS A 51 12.64 -11.29 -0.50
C LYS A 51 13.18 -11.16 -1.92
N GLU A 52 14.45 -10.77 -2.03
CA GLU A 52 15.24 -10.95 -3.25
C GLU A 52 15.25 -12.42 -3.68
#